data_AF-A0A927M8G7-F1
#
_entry.id   AF-A0A927M8G7-F1
#
_cell.length_a   1.000
_cell.length_b   1.000
_cell.length_c   1.000
_cell.angle_alpha   90.00
_cell.angle_beta   90.00
_cell.angle_gamma   90.00
#
_symmetry.space_group_name_H-M   'P 1'
#
loop_
_entity.id
_entity.type
_entity.pdbx_description
1 polymer ?
#
loop_
_entity_poly.entity_id
_entity_poly.type
_entity_poly.pdbx_seq_one_letter_code
_entity_poly.pdbx_strand_id
1 'polypeptide(L)'
;MNEYRQSRDEDRGPMDEDLLRRVLGAEADRIEPAPGALPRIQHRIQTGDSGRARPGWWTGLRRSRRRFWVGGPSAGNGLGPSPAGPGVRGPATENGVGGSAAGAGRRRWADWSPLAAGAVTVATLAVAVVGVGLAGSIVPTPSDRRTGPPAGVLRGEPSGGPAASPAAPSADVQPGLTPPGAPVPSIGSTSGTATTASLAVYYQGGDPNRPRLYREFHRLWLRDGSAADRITAAVRNLLDGPTGMDPNYLNAWPVSTDLRGVSVSGGTATVDLAGAARNEVGEAAARMAVQQLVWTVTAVPGVSGVRLRLDGTPVDRLWGTVDVSGVLRRGAAVEVLAPVWLIAPQQGDTVGRTFQVHLAGILPEATAQLRIQRDGRTVSERTITLSIAGPTQGEYRHSVTLPPGRYTLTAYAISLADGREQHLDDHVIEVR
;
A
#
# COMPACT_ATOMS: atom_id res chain seq x y z
N MET A 1 -49.06 23.25 -32.68
CA MET A 1 -47.64 23.65 -32.57
C MET A 1 -47.01 22.87 -31.42
N ASN A 2 -46.86 21.55 -31.58
CA ASN A 2 -46.41 20.68 -30.49
C ASN A 2 -45.71 19.42 -31.03
N GLU A 3 -44.75 19.58 -31.94
CA GLU A 3 -43.93 18.48 -32.46
C GLU A 3 -42.56 19.04 -32.87
N TYR A 4 -41.64 19.25 -31.93
CA TYR A 4 -40.21 19.49 -32.24
C TYR A 4 -39.29 19.27 -31.03
N ARG A 5 -39.58 18.28 -30.19
CA ARG A 5 -38.75 17.99 -29.00
C ARG A 5 -38.49 16.50 -28.71
N GLN A 6 -38.67 15.62 -29.68
CA GLN A 6 -38.57 14.16 -29.45
C GLN A 6 -37.59 13.41 -30.37
N SER A 7 -36.65 14.07 -31.05
CA SER A 7 -35.77 13.37 -32.01
C SER A 7 -34.28 13.71 -31.86
N ARG A 8 -33.69 13.57 -30.66
CA ARG A 8 -32.23 13.73 -30.54
C ARG A 8 -31.49 12.89 -29.50
N ASP A 9 -32.09 11.83 -28.95
CA ASP A 9 -31.44 10.99 -27.93
C ASP A 9 -31.30 9.50 -28.29
N GLU A 10 -31.33 9.10 -29.57
CA GLU A 10 -31.35 7.68 -29.95
C GLU A 10 -30.30 7.18 -30.95
N ASP A 11 -29.14 7.85 -31.13
CA ASP A 11 -28.12 7.30 -32.06
C ASP A 11 -26.65 7.46 -31.61
N ARG A 12 -26.33 6.86 -30.45
CA ARG A 12 -24.95 6.46 -30.12
C ARG A 12 -24.94 5.00 -29.71
N GLY A 13 -24.95 4.12 -30.71
CA GLY A 13 -24.67 2.70 -30.52
C GLY A 13 -23.28 2.45 -29.90
N PRO A 14 -23.06 1.26 -29.30
CA PRO A 14 -21.75 0.87 -28.77
C PRO A 14 -20.69 0.87 -29.89
N MET A 15 -19.48 1.30 -29.58
CA MET A 15 -18.32 1.20 -30.48
C MET A 15 -18.24 -0.22 -31.05
N ASP A 16 -18.36 -0.33 -32.37
CA ASP A 16 -18.35 -1.60 -33.08
C ASP A 16 -16.97 -2.26 -32.91
N GLU A 17 -16.88 -3.20 -31.96
CA GLU A 17 -15.65 -3.90 -31.58
C GLU A 17 -15.04 -4.65 -32.77
N ASP A 18 -15.88 -5.07 -33.71
CA ASP A 18 -15.47 -5.71 -34.95
C ASP A 18 -14.86 -4.72 -35.94
N LEU A 19 -15.29 -3.45 -35.94
CA LEU A 19 -14.62 -2.38 -36.68
C LEU A 19 -13.23 -2.12 -36.08
N LEU A 20 -13.12 -2.07 -34.75
CA LEU A 20 -11.85 -1.83 -34.06
C LEU A 20 -10.83 -2.96 -34.33
N ARG A 21 -11.27 -4.23 -34.24
CA ARG A 21 -10.43 -5.39 -34.56
C ARG A 21 -9.98 -5.38 -36.02
N ARG A 22 -10.86 -5.00 -36.94
CA ARG A 22 -10.55 -4.95 -38.38
C ARG A 22 -9.54 -3.84 -38.71
N VAL A 23 -9.66 -2.68 -38.07
CA VAL A 23 -8.72 -1.57 -38.21
C VAL A 23 -7.36 -1.94 -37.61
N LEU A 24 -7.33 -2.56 -36.43
CA LEU A 24 -6.08 -2.96 -35.78
C LEU A 24 -5.37 -4.10 -36.54
N GLY A 25 -6.11 -5.08 -37.06
CA GLY A 25 -5.55 -6.14 -37.90
C GLY A 25 -4.95 -5.59 -39.19
N ALA A 26 -5.68 -4.71 -39.88
CA ALA A 26 -5.21 -4.08 -41.12
C ALA A 26 -3.98 -3.18 -40.92
N GLU A 27 -3.78 -2.63 -39.71
CA GLU A 27 -2.59 -1.83 -39.39
C GLU A 27 -1.40 -2.69 -38.98
N ALA A 28 -1.63 -3.82 -38.29
CA ALA A 28 -0.57 -4.76 -37.94
C ALA A 28 0.10 -5.38 -39.19
N ASP A 29 -0.69 -5.71 -40.22
CA ASP A 29 -0.19 -6.29 -41.48
C ASP A 29 0.65 -5.31 -42.32
N ARG A 30 0.61 -4.01 -42.02
CA ARG A 30 1.45 -2.99 -42.70
C ARG A 30 2.81 -2.81 -42.04
N ILE A 31 3.01 -3.35 -40.84
CA ILE A 31 4.25 -3.18 -40.10
C ILE A 31 5.15 -4.37 -40.40
N GLU A 32 5.97 -4.25 -41.43
CA GLU A 32 7.05 -5.21 -41.67
C GLU A 32 8.18 -5.00 -40.65
N PRO A 33 8.56 -6.02 -39.87
CA PRO A 33 9.70 -5.92 -38.96
C PRO A 33 11.00 -5.76 -39.76
N ALA A 34 11.88 -4.87 -39.31
CA ALA A 34 13.16 -4.63 -39.97
C ALA A 34 13.98 -5.94 -40.13
N PRO A 35 14.65 -6.16 -41.28
CA PRO A 35 15.47 -7.34 -41.48
C PRO A 35 16.52 -7.49 -40.37
N GLY A 36 16.53 -8.65 -39.70
CA GLY A 36 17.43 -8.93 -38.58
C GLY A 36 16.99 -8.37 -37.21
N ALA A 37 15.73 -7.95 -37.06
CA ALA A 37 15.18 -7.51 -35.77
C ALA A 37 15.25 -8.63 -34.71
N LEU A 38 14.87 -9.86 -35.06
CA LEU A 38 14.86 -11.01 -34.14
C LEU A 38 16.26 -11.38 -33.61
N PRO A 39 17.30 -11.57 -34.46
CA PRO A 39 18.65 -11.82 -33.96
C PRO A 39 19.19 -10.71 -33.05
N ARG A 40 18.86 -9.44 -33.33
CA ARG A 40 19.26 -8.30 -32.48
C ARG A 40 18.54 -8.25 -31.13
N ILE A 41 17.29 -8.70 -31.07
CA ILE A 41 16.53 -8.81 -29.82
C ILE A 41 17.09 -9.95 -28.97
N GLN A 42 17.34 -11.11 -29.59
CA GLN A 42 17.94 -12.27 -28.92
C GLN A 42 19.34 -11.97 -28.38
N HIS A 43 20.19 -11.30 -29.17
CA HIS A 43 21.52 -10.89 -28.73
C HIS A 43 21.44 -9.94 -27.52
N ARG A 44 20.52 -8.97 -27.51
CA ARG A 44 20.35 -8.03 -26.37
C ARG A 44 19.86 -8.72 -25.10
N ILE A 45 18.97 -9.71 -25.23
CA ILE A 45 18.49 -10.51 -24.10
C ILE A 45 19.65 -11.33 -23.50
N GLN A 46 20.53 -11.88 -24.35
CA GLN A 46 21.67 -12.68 -23.90
C GLN A 46 22.79 -11.84 -23.30
N THR A 47 23.05 -10.64 -23.82
CA THR A 47 24.17 -9.80 -23.35
C THR A 47 23.78 -8.81 -22.25
N GLY A 48 22.49 -8.68 -21.92
CA GLY A 48 22.00 -7.73 -20.90
C GLY A 48 22.22 -6.25 -21.27
N ASP A 49 22.51 -5.96 -22.54
CA ASP A 49 22.88 -4.62 -23.00
C ASP A 49 21.62 -3.83 -23.41
N SER A 50 21.13 -2.99 -22.50
CA SER A 50 20.09 -2.00 -22.78
C SER A 50 20.71 -0.78 -23.48
N GLY A 51 21.09 -0.95 -24.75
CA GLY A 51 21.72 0.11 -25.53
C GLY A 51 20.95 1.44 -25.48
N ARG A 52 21.69 2.57 -25.40
CA ARG A 52 21.13 3.93 -25.39
C ARG A 52 20.25 4.17 -26.62
N ALA A 53 18.97 4.49 -26.40
CA ALA A 53 18.05 4.86 -27.47
C ALA A 53 18.53 6.14 -28.17
N ARG A 54 18.79 6.07 -29.48
CA ARG A 54 18.90 7.24 -30.33
C ARG A 54 17.48 7.74 -30.68
N PRO A 55 17.19 9.05 -30.60
CA PRO A 55 15.90 9.58 -30.99
C PRO A 55 15.85 9.67 -32.52
N GLY A 56 15.03 8.86 -33.17
CA GLY A 56 15.00 8.86 -34.63
C GLY A 56 14.10 7.79 -35.24
N TRP A 57 12.82 7.77 -34.87
CA TRP A 57 11.77 7.28 -35.75
C TRP A 57 10.49 8.03 -35.37
N TRP A 58 9.90 8.71 -36.35
CA TRP A 58 8.67 9.54 -36.38
C TRP A 58 8.95 10.91 -37.03
N THR A 59 9.47 10.87 -38.25
CA THR A 59 9.33 11.98 -39.21
C THR A 59 8.60 11.42 -40.41
N GLY A 60 7.28 11.66 -40.49
CA GLY A 60 6.51 11.08 -41.59
C GLY A 60 5.00 11.33 -41.53
N LEU A 61 4.54 12.52 -41.15
CA LEU A 61 3.20 12.94 -41.59
C LEU A 61 3.21 14.41 -42.00
N ARG A 62 3.53 14.63 -43.29
CA ARG A 62 3.25 15.88 -43.99
C ARG A 62 1.73 16.11 -43.99
N ARG A 63 1.27 17.08 -43.21
CA ARG A 63 -0.04 17.71 -43.45
C ARG A 63 0.14 18.84 -44.46
N SER A 64 -0.33 18.62 -45.67
CA SER A 64 -0.63 19.67 -46.63
C SER A 64 -1.76 20.54 -46.08
N ARG A 65 -1.43 21.78 -45.66
CA ARG A 65 -2.43 22.84 -45.53
C ARG A 65 -2.20 23.85 -46.64
N ARG A 66 -3.03 23.78 -47.68
CA ARG A 66 -3.23 24.88 -48.61
C ARG A 66 -3.85 26.03 -47.83
N ARG A 67 -3.11 27.12 -47.72
CA ARG A 67 -3.56 28.43 -47.26
C ARG A 67 -4.27 29.09 -48.44
N PHE A 68 -5.55 29.44 -48.28
CA PHE A 68 -6.14 30.51 -49.08
C PHE A 68 -5.81 31.84 -48.41
N TRP A 69 -5.40 32.77 -49.26
CA TRP A 69 -4.85 34.07 -48.97
C TRP A 69 -5.99 35.10 -49.06
N VAL A 70 -6.17 35.95 -48.06
CA VAL A 70 -6.85 37.23 -48.21
C VAL A 70 -6.02 38.27 -47.46
N GLY A 71 -5.38 39.15 -48.22
CA GLY A 71 -4.67 40.32 -47.71
C GLY A 71 -5.64 41.41 -47.26
N GLY A 72 -5.18 42.23 -46.31
CA GLY A 72 -5.77 43.55 -46.03
C GLY A 72 -5.56 44.53 -47.20
N PRO A 73 -5.95 45.82 -47.08
CA PRO A 73 -5.32 46.67 -46.05
C PRO A 73 -6.18 47.82 -45.49
N SER A 74 -5.52 48.56 -44.59
CA SER A 74 -5.56 50.01 -44.39
C SER A 74 -6.26 50.59 -43.17
N ALA A 75 -5.45 51.40 -42.49
CA ALA A 75 -5.69 52.21 -41.31
C ALA A 75 -6.50 53.48 -41.62
N GLY A 76 -7.13 54.02 -40.58
CA GLY A 76 -7.75 55.34 -40.59
C GLY A 76 -7.90 55.89 -39.16
N ASN A 77 -7.29 57.05 -38.94
CA ASN A 77 -7.20 57.86 -37.72
C ASN A 77 -8.52 58.16 -36.99
N GLY A 78 -8.43 58.54 -35.71
CA GLY A 78 -9.50 59.30 -35.05
C GLY A 78 -9.28 59.59 -33.56
N LEU A 79 -9.02 60.85 -33.24
CA LEU A 79 -8.74 61.48 -31.93
C LEU A 79 -9.91 61.36 -30.91
N GLY A 80 -9.60 61.53 -29.60
CA GLY A 80 -10.51 61.45 -28.43
C GLY A 80 -11.52 62.61 -28.28
N PRO A 81 -11.89 63.10 -27.07
CA PRO A 81 -11.61 62.66 -25.70
C PRO A 81 -12.88 62.55 -24.78
N SER A 82 -12.63 62.30 -23.48
CA SER A 82 -13.53 62.26 -22.30
C SER A 82 -14.50 63.46 -22.16
N PRO A 83 -15.56 63.41 -21.31
CA PRO A 83 -15.39 63.80 -19.90
C PRO A 83 -16.35 63.20 -18.82
N ALA A 84 -15.83 63.20 -17.58
CA ALA A 84 -16.38 63.58 -16.26
C ALA A 84 -17.86 63.41 -15.86
N GLY A 85 -18.06 62.96 -14.60
CA GLY A 85 -19.06 63.55 -13.69
C GLY A 85 -19.75 62.64 -12.67
N PRO A 86 -20.20 63.15 -11.50
CA PRO A 86 -19.91 62.56 -10.17
C PRO A 86 -21.13 62.37 -9.20
N GLY A 87 -20.85 61.92 -7.96
CA GLY A 87 -21.68 62.10 -6.74
C GLY A 87 -22.59 60.89 -6.38
N VAL A 88 -22.98 60.58 -5.14
CA VAL A 88 -23.17 61.37 -3.90
C VAL A 88 -23.17 60.42 -2.67
N ARG A 89 -22.91 61.01 -1.49
CA ARG A 89 -22.83 60.51 -0.10
C ARG A 89 -24.15 60.04 0.54
N GLY A 90 -24.05 59.01 1.42
CA GLY A 90 -24.61 58.83 2.80
C GLY A 90 -26.12 59.00 3.08
N PRO A 91 -26.61 58.82 4.35
CA PRO A 91 -25.92 58.41 5.58
C PRO A 91 -26.64 57.30 6.40
N ALA A 92 -26.05 57.01 7.57
CA ALA A 92 -26.49 56.11 8.64
C ALA A 92 -27.74 56.55 9.43
N THR A 93 -28.39 55.62 10.13
CA THR A 93 -29.06 55.84 11.42
C THR A 93 -29.02 54.59 12.31
N GLU A 94 -28.89 54.85 13.61
CA GLU A 94 -28.76 53.93 14.74
C GLU A 94 -30.09 53.35 15.26
N ASN A 95 -29.93 52.32 16.13
CA ASN A 95 -30.62 52.05 17.39
C ASN A 95 -31.47 50.78 17.48
N GLY A 96 -31.22 50.00 18.55
CA GLY A 96 -32.28 49.33 19.31
C GLY A 96 -32.16 47.83 19.59
N VAL A 97 -31.41 47.48 20.63
CA VAL A 97 -31.78 46.57 21.74
C VAL A 97 -32.45 45.20 21.45
N GLY A 98 -31.77 44.13 21.89
CA GLY A 98 -32.35 43.07 22.72
C GLY A 98 -32.87 41.80 22.02
N GLY A 99 -32.44 40.63 22.50
CA GLY A 99 -33.18 39.38 22.29
C GLY A 99 -32.32 38.16 21.98
N SER A 100 -32.08 37.35 23.00
CA SER A 100 -31.52 36.00 22.95
C SER A 100 -32.39 35.05 22.10
N ALA A 101 -31.79 34.25 21.21
CA ALA A 101 -32.23 32.89 20.89
C ALA A 101 -31.23 32.20 19.95
N ALA A 102 -30.70 31.06 20.40
CA ALA A 102 -29.96 30.12 19.59
C ALA A 102 -30.86 29.56 18.47
N GLY A 103 -30.42 29.70 17.22
CA GLY A 103 -31.11 29.19 16.05
C GLY A 103 -30.10 28.59 15.06
N ALA A 104 -30.25 27.29 14.80
CA ALA A 104 -29.39 26.47 13.97
C ALA A 104 -29.15 27.06 12.57
N GLY A 105 -27.89 27.38 12.27
CA GLY A 105 -27.45 27.88 10.97
C GLY A 105 -27.29 26.76 9.94
N ARG A 106 -28.31 26.53 9.12
CA ARG A 106 -28.18 25.87 7.81
C ARG A 106 -27.54 26.88 6.85
N ARG A 107 -26.24 26.73 6.57
CA ARG A 107 -25.53 27.56 5.57
C ARG A 107 -25.71 26.99 4.17
N ARG A 108 -26.57 27.66 3.39
CA ARG A 108 -26.60 27.62 1.93
C ARG A 108 -25.22 27.98 1.39
N TRP A 109 -24.69 27.17 0.49
CA TRP A 109 -23.50 27.52 -0.30
C TRP A 109 -23.93 28.45 -1.43
N ALA A 110 -23.29 29.61 -1.47
CA ALA A 110 -23.45 30.63 -2.49
C ALA A 110 -22.53 30.32 -3.69
N ASP A 111 -23.06 30.64 -4.86
CA ASP A 111 -22.41 30.62 -6.16
C ASP A 111 -21.10 31.41 -6.20
N TRP A 112 -20.05 30.79 -6.70
CA TRP A 112 -18.81 31.47 -7.11
C TRP A 112 -18.45 31.05 -8.53
N SER A 113 -18.70 31.96 -9.48
CA SER A 113 -18.10 31.96 -10.81
C SER A 113 -16.61 32.31 -10.71
N PRO A 114 -15.74 31.72 -11.55
CA PRO A 114 -14.48 32.38 -11.87
C PRO A 114 -14.30 32.58 -13.39
N LEU A 115 -14.24 33.85 -13.79
CA LEU A 115 -13.42 34.31 -14.90
C LEU A 115 -12.18 34.98 -14.30
N ALA A 116 -11.01 34.37 -14.47
CA ALA A 116 -9.73 35.08 -14.50
C ALA A 116 -8.65 34.17 -15.06
N ALA A 117 -8.23 34.50 -16.28
CA ALA A 117 -7.06 33.96 -16.94
C ALA A 117 -5.79 34.41 -16.20
N GLY A 118 -4.95 33.46 -15.81
CA GLY A 118 -3.61 33.70 -15.28
C GLY A 118 -2.61 32.83 -16.01
N ALA A 119 -1.74 33.46 -16.80
CA ALA A 119 -0.70 32.82 -17.59
C ALA A 119 0.29 32.05 -16.70
N VAL A 120 0.53 30.78 -17.01
CA VAL A 120 1.61 29.99 -16.40
C VAL A 120 2.84 30.11 -17.28
N THR A 121 3.83 30.85 -16.81
CA THR A 121 5.19 30.90 -17.33
C THR A 121 5.88 29.57 -17.01
N VAL A 122 6.26 28.81 -18.03
CA VAL A 122 7.08 27.60 -17.86
C VAL A 122 8.51 28.04 -17.57
N ALA A 123 8.92 27.97 -16.30
CA ALA A 123 10.32 28.13 -15.91
C ALA A 123 11.04 26.78 -16.11
N THR A 124 11.87 26.69 -17.14
CA THR A 124 12.81 25.58 -17.33
C THR A 124 13.95 25.70 -16.32
N LEU A 125 13.99 24.83 -15.31
CA LEU A 125 15.13 24.67 -14.42
C LEU A 125 16.14 23.71 -15.03
N ALA A 126 17.26 24.26 -15.50
CA ALA A 126 18.46 23.50 -15.87
C ALA A 126 19.28 23.23 -14.60
N VAL A 127 19.44 21.97 -14.22
CA VAL A 127 20.35 21.57 -13.14
C VAL A 127 21.72 21.28 -13.74
N ALA A 128 22.70 22.11 -13.37
CA ALA A 128 24.11 21.90 -13.68
C ALA A 128 24.69 20.79 -12.80
N VAL A 129 25.26 19.76 -13.44
CA VAL A 129 26.08 18.73 -12.79
C VAL A 129 27.48 19.31 -12.57
N VAL A 130 27.86 19.52 -11.31
CA VAL A 130 29.26 19.77 -10.93
C VAL A 130 29.90 18.42 -10.64
N GLY A 131 30.87 18.03 -11.48
CA GLY A 131 31.71 16.86 -11.26
C GLY A 131 32.88 17.18 -10.33
N VAL A 132 33.14 16.29 -9.37
CA VAL A 132 34.41 16.23 -8.64
C VAL A 132 34.89 14.78 -8.56
N GLY A 133 36.01 14.56 -9.25
CA GLY A 133 37.18 13.73 -8.98
C GLY A 133 37.13 12.46 -8.11
N LEU A 134 37.68 11.41 -8.72
CA LEU A 134 38.00 10.06 -8.23
C LEU A 134 39.11 10.01 -7.14
N ALA A 135 39.02 9.03 -6.24
CA ALA A 135 40.17 8.37 -5.60
C ALA A 135 39.82 6.90 -5.31
N GLY A 136 40.70 5.99 -5.72
CA GLY A 136 40.44 4.56 -5.91
C GLY A 136 40.49 3.67 -4.66
N SER A 137 39.83 2.53 -4.79
CA SER A 137 39.75 1.46 -3.79
C SER A 137 40.82 0.39 -4.05
N ILE A 138 41.59 0.03 -3.02
CA ILE A 138 42.48 -1.12 -3.00
C ILE A 138 41.71 -2.32 -2.42
N VAL A 139 41.74 -3.45 -3.15
CA VAL A 139 41.27 -4.78 -2.71
C VAL A 139 42.49 -5.60 -2.27
N PRO A 140 42.42 -6.36 -1.16
CA PRO A 140 43.33 -7.47 -0.92
C PRO A 140 42.64 -8.82 -1.12
N THR A 141 43.23 -9.65 -1.98
CA THR A 141 43.11 -11.11 -2.00
C THR A 141 44.13 -11.74 -1.03
N PRO A 142 43.94 -13.02 -0.66
CA PRO A 142 45.06 -13.94 -0.88
C PRO A 142 44.67 -15.34 -1.39
N SER A 143 45.57 -15.87 -2.22
CA SER A 143 45.83 -17.28 -2.59
C SER A 143 46.20 -18.12 -1.34
N ASP A 144 46.26 -19.45 -1.29
CA ASP A 144 46.73 -20.45 -2.26
C ASP A 144 46.37 -21.88 -1.77
N ARG A 145 46.43 -22.87 -2.68
CA ARG A 145 46.04 -24.28 -2.52
C ARG A 145 47.30 -25.16 -2.45
N ARG A 146 47.43 -26.09 -1.48
CA ARG A 146 48.31 -27.30 -1.57
C ARG A 146 47.76 -28.52 -0.82
N THR A 147 47.27 -29.49 -1.60
CA THR A 147 47.47 -30.97 -1.60
C THR A 147 48.05 -31.71 -0.37
N GLY A 148 47.42 -32.82 0.04
CA GLY A 148 48.04 -33.98 0.76
C GLY A 148 48.34 -35.16 -0.20
N PRO A 149 48.51 -36.45 0.21
CA PRO A 149 48.90 -37.11 1.48
C PRO A 149 50.15 -38.05 1.31
N PRO A 150 50.52 -39.01 2.22
CA PRO A 150 49.92 -40.36 2.18
C PRO A 150 49.74 -41.09 3.54
N ALA A 151 49.12 -42.27 3.46
CA ALA A 151 48.68 -43.15 4.55
C ALA A 151 49.76 -44.10 5.10
N GLY A 152 49.54 -44.58 6.35
CA GLY A 152 50.28 -45.69 6.97
C GLY A 152 49.59 -46.18 8.25
N VAL A 153 49.07 -47.41 8.19
CA VAL A 153 48.32 -48.16 9.23
C VAL A 153 49.25 -48.70 10.31
N LEU A 154 48.81 -48.80 11.58
CA LEU A 154 48.95 -50.00 12.44
C LEU A 154 48.17 -49.86 13.77
N ARG A 155 47.88 -51.03 14.34
CA ARG A 155 46.80 -51.46 15.25
C ARG A 155 47.33 -51.65 16.69
N GLY A 156 46.49 -51.46 17.73
CA GLY A 156 46.77 -51.99 19.08
C GLY A 156 46.08 -51.28 20.27
N GLU A 157 44.96 -51.84 20.74
CA GLU A 157 44.37 -51.75 22.11
C GLU A 157 45.15 -52.66 23.09
N PRO A 158 44.80 -52.83 24.41
CA PRO A 158 44.02 -52.00 25.36
C PRO A 158 44.67 -51.93 26.79
N SER A 159 43.98 -51.28 27.75
CA SER A 159 43.75 -51.71 29.17
C SER A 159 44.05 -50.68 30.28
N GLY A 160 43.08 -50.50 31.18
CA GLY A 160 43.33 -50.24 32.61
C GLY A 160 42.61 -49.05 33.27
N GLY A 161 41.43 -49.28 33.89
CA GLY A 161 41.02 -48.54 35.11
C GLY A 161 41.74 -49.10 36.36
N PRO A 162 41.49 -48.67 37.63
CA PRO A 162 40.21 -48.15 38.15
C PRO A 162 40.28 -47.03 39.25
N ALA A 163 39.08 -46.55 39.65
CA ALA A 163 38.55 -46.20 40.98
C ALA A 163 39.22 -45.19 41.97
N ALA A 164 38.37 -44.27 42.48
CA ALA A 164 37.94 -44.12 43.89
C ALA A 164 38.00 -42.70 44.50
N SER A 165 36.87 -42.29 45.07
CA SER A 165 36.66 -41.23 46.09
C SER A 165 36.87 -41.84 47.50
N PRO A 166 37.08 -41.07 48.62
CA PRO A 166 35.92 -40.62 49.43
C PRO A 166 36.10 -39.40 50.40
N ALA A 167 34.94 -38.96 50.93
CA ALA A 167 34.61 -38.55 52.32
C ALA A 167 34.67 -37.07 52.82
N ALA A 168 33.60 -36.73 53.58
CA ALA A 168 33.25 -35.48 54.28
C ALA A 168 33.54 -35.53 55.81
N PRO A 169 33.24 -34.46 56.59
CA PRO A 169 32.19 -34.55 57.65
C PRO A 169 31.37 -33.23 57.87
N SER A 170 30.05 -33.27 58.06
CA SER A 170 29.20 -33.34 59.31
C SER A 170 29.04 -32.06 60.14
N ALA A 171 27.77 -31.62 60.36
CA ALA A 171 27.17 -31.30 61.68
C ALA A 171 25.65 -30.98 61.60
N ASP A 172 24.88 -31.73 62.39
CA ASP A 172 23.45 -31.67 62.75
C ASP A 172 23.09 -30.54 63.74
N VAL A 173 21.80 -30.09 63.79
CA VAL A 173 20.94 -29.96 64.99
C VAL A 173 19.41 -29.97 64.62
N GLN A 174 18.64 -30.82 65.33
CA GLN A 174 17.18 -31.18 65.38
C GLN A 174 16.22 -30.08 65.98
N PRO A 175 14.92 -30.31 66.34
CA PRO A 175 13.85 -31.28 65.94
C PRO A 175 12.42 -30.66 65.74
N GLY A 176 11.41 -31.43 65.26
CA GLY A 176 9.99 -31.14 65.57
C GLY A 176 8.94 -31.71 64.60
N LEU A 177 8.13 -32.66 65.06
CA LEU A 177 7.13 -33.45 64.31
C LEU A 177 5.76 -32.77 64.19
N THR A 178 5.14 -32.82 63.00
CA THR A 178 3.66 -32.90 62.82
C THR A 178 3.30 -33.54 61.46
N PRO A 179 2.49 -34.63 61.39
CA PRO A 179 1.84 -35.14 60.17
C PRO A 179 0.41 -34.55 60.04
N PRO A 180 -0.46 -34.86 59.05
CA PRO A 180 -0.32 -35.64 57.80
C PRO A 180 -0.91 -34.92 56.54
N GLY A 181 -0.59 -35.40 55.33
CA GLY A 181 -1.32 -34.99 54.12
C GLY A 181 -0.82 -35.71 52.86
N ALA A 182 -1.67 -36.54 52.25
CA ALA A 182 -1.41 -37.24 51.00
C ALA A 182 -0.95 -36.29 49.88
N PRO A 183 -0.12 -36.75 48.91
CA PRO A 183 0.31 -35.90 47.80
C PRO A 183 -0.88 -35.56 46.92
N VAL A 184 -1.30 -34.29 46.98
CA VAL A 184 -2.18 -33.68 45.98
C VAL A 184 -1.37 -33.61 44.67
N PRO A 185 -1.92 -34.03 43.51
CA PRO A 185 -1.25 -33.80 42.24
C PRO A 185 -1.12 -32.28 42.05
N SER A 186 0.11 -31.78 42.11
CA SER A 186 0.44 -30.43 41.70
C SER A 186 0.01 -30.28 40.25
N ILE A 187 -1.10 -29.57 40.05
CA ILE A 187 -1.52 -29.08 38.75
C ILE A 187 -0.35 -28.23 38.28
N GLY A 188 0.36 -28.71 37.28
CA GLY A 188 1.46 -27.96 36.69
C GLY A 188 0.90 -26.64 36.19
N SER A 189 1.17 -25.56 36.92
CA SER A 189 1.08 -24.21 36.39
C SER A 189 2.13 -24.13 35.29
N THR A 190 1.73 -24.42 34.06
CA THR A 190 2.47 -24.00 32.89
C THR A 190 2.46 -22.48 32.92
N SER A 191 3.51 -21.90 33.49
CA SER A 191 3.90 -20.52 33.25
C SER A 191 4.27 -20.41 31.78
N GLY A 192 3.27 -20.30 30.91
CA GLY A 192 3.46 -19.89 29.54
C GLY A 192 3.93 -18.44 29.58
N THR A 193 5.19 -18.20 29.22
CA THR A 193 5.67 -16.84 28.98
C THR A 193 4.82 -16.26 27.87
N ALA A 194 3.95 -15.30 28.21
CA ALA A 194 3.10 -14.62 27.25
C ALA A 194 4.01 -14.02 26.17
N THR A 195 3.90 -14.54 24.95
CA THR A 195 4.79 -14.19 23.85
C THR A 195 4.06 -13.24 22.94
N THR A 196 4.61 -12.06 22.67
CA THR A 196 4.03 -11.14 21.68
C THR A 196 4.65 -11.37 20.30
N ALA A 197 3.88 -11.16 19.25
CA ALA A 197 4.39 -11.07 17.88
C ALA A 197 3.80 -9.87 17.13
N SER A 198 4.59 -9.34 16.18
CA SER A 198 4.10 -8.38 15.19
C SER A 198 3.44 -9.16 14.04
N LEU A 199 2.13 -9.05 13.89
CA LEU A 199 1.34 -9.78 12.89
C LEU A 199 0.71 -8.81 11.91
N ALA A 200 0.73 -9.17 10.63
CA ALA A 200 0.10 -8.39 9.58
C ALA A 200 -1.42 -8.64 9.55
N VAL A 201 -2.19 -7.56 9.55
CA VAL A 201 -3.64 -7.56 9.34
C VAL A 201 -3.96 -6.62 8.19
N TYR A 202 -4.85 -7.05 7.30
CA TYR A 202 -5.20 -6.27 6.12
C TYR A 202 -6.58 -5.62 6.30
N TYR A 203 -6.69 -4.36 5.93
CA TYR A 203 -7.92 -3.57 6.00
C TYR A 203 -8.27 -2.97 4.64
N GLN A 204 -9.55 -2.67 4.43
CA GLN A 204 -10.01 -2.04 3.18
C GLN A 204 -9.86 -0.53 3.27
N GLY A 205 -9.42 0.11 2.20
CA GLY A 205 -9.37 1.57 2.09
C GLY A 205 -9.48 2.03 0.64
N GLY A 206 -9.28 3.34 0.43
CA GLY A 206 -9.35 3.97 -0.89
C GLY A 206 -10.78 4.24 -1.36
N ASP A 207 -11.01 4.20 -2.68
CA ASP A 207 -12.32 4.45 -3.28
C ASP A 207 -13.33 3.37 -2.84
N PRO A 208 -14.47 3.74 -2.22
CA PRO A 208 -15.50 2.78 -1.81
C PRO A 208 -16.04 1.90 -2.93
N ASN A 209 -16.00 2.37 -4.19
CA ASN A 209 -16.44 1.61 -5.36
C ASN A 209 -15.34 0.68 -5.89
N ARG A 210 -14.08 0.92 -5.50
CA ARG A 210 -12.91 0.15 -5.89
C ARG A 210 -11.98 -0.04 -4.69
N PRO A 211 -12.44 -0.72 -3.62
CA PRO A 211 -11.66 -0.85 -2.41
C PRO A 211 -10.35 -1.58 -2.70
N ARG A 212 -9.34 -1.27 -1.89
CA ARG A 212 -8.02 -1.91 -1.90
C ARG A 212 -7.61 -2.29 -0.49
N LEU A 213 -6.70 -3.25 -0.38
CA LEU A 213 -6.16 -3.65 0.91
C LEU A 213 -4.91 -2.86 1.27
N TYR A 214 -4.92 -2.34 2.48
CA TYR A 214 -3.79 -1.74 3.18
C TYR A 214 -3.37 -2.69 4.30
N ARG A 215 -2.07 -2.69 4.64
CA ARG A 215 -1.52 -3.61 5.63
C ARG A 215 -1.09 -2.86 6.88
N GLU A 216 -1.61 -3.28 8.01
CA GLU A 216 -1.13 -2.88 9.32
C GLU A 216 -0.36 -4.03 10.00
N PHE A 217 0.63 -3.69 10.82
CA PHE A 217 1.27 -4.59 11.76
C PHE A 217 0.79 -4.31 13.18
N HIS A 218 0.21 -5.33 13.83
CA HIS A 218 -0.25 -5.26 15.21
C HIS A 218 0.62 -6.12 16.11
N ARG A 219 0.94 -5.60 17.30
CA ARG A 219 1.63 -6.37 18.35
C ARG A 219 0.59 -7.13 19.17
N LEU A 220 0.47 -8.43 18.91
CA LEU A 220 -0.57 -9.29 19.48
C LEU A 220 0.04 -10.37 20.37
N TRP A 221 -0.69 -10.75 21.42
CA TRP A 221 -0.31 -11.83 22.33
C TRP A 221 -0.63 -13.20 21.73
N LEU A 222 0.30 -14.13 21.91
CA LEU A 222 0.23 -15.50 21.44
C LEU A 222 0.15 -16.45 22.64
N ARG A 223 -0.64 -17.51 22.49
CA ARG A 223 -0.80 -18.60 23.47
C ARG A 223 0.35 -19.59 23.37
N ASP A 224 0.68 -20.04 22.17
CA ASP A 224 1.69 -21.06 21.91
C ASP A 224 2.59 -20.75 20.71
N GLY A 225 2.30 -19.68 19.95
CA GLY A 225 3.12 -19.25 18.83
C GLY A 225 2.99 -20.09 17.56
N SER A 226 2.12 -21.09 17.56
CA SER A 226 1.81 -21.93 16.39
C SER A 226 1.19 -21.10 15.25
N ALA A 227 1.16 -21.66 14.04
CA ALA A 227 0.49 -21.01 12.91
C ALA A 227 -1.00 -20.76 13.19
N ALA A 228 -1.69 -21.74 13.80
CA ALA A 228 -3.10 -21.61 14.15
C ALA A 228 -3.34 -20.49 15.19
N ASP A 229 -2.46 -20.37 16.19
CA ASP A 229 -2.52 -19.32 17.21
C ASP A 229 -2.25 -17.92 16.63
N ARG A 230 -1.24 -17.79 15.75
CA ARG A 230 -0.98 -16.53 15.03
C ARG A 230 -2.14 -16.10 14.15
N ILE A 231 -2.73 -17.04 13.39
CA ILE A 231 -3.94 -16.75 12.60
C ILE A 231 -5.08 -16.35 13.52
N THR A 232 -5.27 -17.06 14.64
CA THR A 232 -6.31 -16.77 15.62
C THR A 232 -6.18 -15.36 16.17
N ALA A 233 -4.97 -14.94 16.55
CA ALA A 233 -4.71 -13.59 17.04
C ALA A 233 -4.98 -12.54 15.95
N ALA A 234 -4.46 -12.74 14.73
CA ALA A 234 -4.62 -11.81 13.62
C ALA A 234 -6.08 -11.65 13.18
N VAL A 235 -6.84 -12.75 13.05
CA VAL A 235 -8.25 -12.71 12.66
C VAL A 235 -9.12 -12.13 13.76
N ARG A 236 -8.85 -12.42 15.04
CA ARG A 236 -9.57 -11.73 16.14
C ARG A 236 -9.31 -10.24 16.12
N ASN A 237 -8.06 -9.82 15.90
CA ASN A 237 -7.74 -8.40 15.80
C ASN A 237 -8.42 -7.73 14.60
N LEU A 238 -8.48 -8.40 13.44
CA LEU A 238 -9.25 -7.95 12.28
C LEU A 238 -10.74 -7.73 12.64
N LEU A 239 -11.33 -8.61 13.44
CA LEU A 239 -12.76 -8.60 13.78
C LEU A 239 -13.10 -7.75 15.03
N ASP A 240 -12.11 -7.17 15.71
CA ASP A 240 -12.28 -6.43 16.98
C ASP A 240 -13.00 -5.08 16.80
N GLY A 241 -13.21 -4.65 15.56
CA GLY A 241 -13.93 -3.42 15.27
C GLY A 241 -14.17 -3.17 13.79
N PRO A 242 -14.86 -2.05 13.47
CA PRO A 242 -15.15 -1.65 12.11
C PRO A 242 -13.93 -1.02 11.40
N THR A 243 -12.85 -0.71 12.12
CA THR A 243 -11.65 -0.03 11.60
C THR A 243 -10.35 -0.64 12.13
N GLY A 244 -9.25 -0.39 11.42
CA GLY A 244 -7.88 -0.65 11.91
C GLY A 244 -7.38 0.42 12.89
N MET A 245 -6.07 0.51 13.06
CA MET A 245 -5.44 1.64 13.76
C MET A 245 -5.66 2.94 12.98
N ASP A 246 -5.59 2.89 11.64
CA ASP A 246 -6.01 3.98 10.77
C ASP A 246 -7.55 4.08 10.72
N PRO A 247 -8.16 5.21 11.13
CA PRO A 247 -9.61 5.39 11.04
C PRO A 247 -10.15 5.40 9.60
N ASN A 248 -9.30 5.60 8.59
CA ASN A 248 -9.66 5.52 7.17
C ASN A 248 -9.68 4.08 6.65
N TYR A 249 -9.16 3.13 7.43
CA TYR A 249 -9.11 1.73 7.08
C TYR A 249 -10.30 0.99 7.70
N LEU A 250 -11.09 0.34 6.86
CA LEU A 250 -12.37 -0.27 7.20
C LEU A 250 -12.28 -1.81 7.21
N ASN A 251 -13.09 -2.40 8.09
CA ASN A 251 -13.41 -3.81 8.09
C ASN A 251 -14.78 -4.03 7.42
N ALA A 252 -14.84 -4.92 6.43
CA ALA A 252 -16.09 -5.23 5.74
C ALA A 252 -16.91 -6.34 6.42
N TRP A 253 -16.34 -7.06 7.39
CA TRP A 253 -17.08 -8.06 8.14
C TRP A 253 -18.06 -7.39 9.11
N PRO A 254 -19.30 -7.92 9.27
CA PRO A 254 -20.24 -7.40 10.26
C PRO A 254 -19.62 -7.37 11.67
N VAL A 255 -19.95 -6.36 12.47
CA VAL A 255 -19.47 -6.23 13.86
C VAL A 255 -19.90 -7.38 14.77
N SER A 256 -20.91 -8.16 14.37
CA SER A 256 -21.34 -9.39 15.03
C SER A 256 -20.50 -10.62 14.68
N THR A 257 -19.50 -10.48 13.81
CA THR A 257 -18.66 -11.59 13.36
C THR A 257 -17.66 -11.95 14.44
N ASP A 258 -17.59 -13.23 14.80
CA ASP A 258 -16.61 -13.74 15.76
C ASP A 258 -15.89 -14.97 15.21
N LEU A 259 -14.69 -15.23 15.71
CA LEU A 259 -13.87 -16.39 15.34
C LEU A 259 -14.17 -17.58 16.25
N ARG A 260 -14.81 -18.61 15.70
CA ARG A 260 -15.11 -19.87 16.40
C ARG A 260 -13.87 -20.76 16.52
N GLY A 261 -13.06 -20.83 15.47
CA GLY A 261 -11.88 -21.68 15.48
C GLY A 261 -11.01 -21.60 14.23
N VAL A 262 -9.76 -22.02 14.39
CA VAL A 262 -8.77 -22.14 13.32
C VAL A 262 -8.09 -23.50 13.42
N SER A 263 -7.94 -24.18 12.29
CA SER A 263 -7.05 -25.33 12.15
C SER A 263 -6.16 -25.17 10.92
N VAL A 264 -4.94 -25.70 10.97
CA VAL A 264 -3.98 -25.61 9.85
C VAL A 264 -3.52 -27.01 9.50
N SER A 265 -3.63 -27.37 8.22
CA SER A 265 -3.15 -28.65 7.71
C SER A 265 -2.67 -28.50 6.26
N GLY A 266 -1.49 -29.04 5.95
CA GLY A 266 -0.92 -29.01 4.59
C GLY A 266 -0.81 -27.59 4.00
N GLY A 267 -0.50 -26.59 4.83
CA GLY A 267 -0.43 -25.18 4.41
C GLY A 267 -1.78 -24.51 4.13
N THR A 268 -2.91 -25.18 4.40
CA THR A 268 -4.25 -24.61 4.30
C THR A 268 -4.83 -24.39 5.69
N ALA A 269 -5.25 -23.16 5.97
CA ALA A 269 -5.98 -22.83 7.18
C ALA A 269 -7.49 -22.99 6.97
N THR A 270 -8.18 -23.68 7.86
CA THR A 270 -9.65 -23.61 7.93
C THR A 270 -10.02 -22.60 9.00
N VAL A 271 -10.78 -21.58 8.63
CA VAL A 271 -11.24 -20.50 9.52
C VAL A 271 -12.76 -20.61 9.62
N ASP A 272 -13.25 -20.81 10.85
CA ASP A 272 -14.68 -20.89 11.15
C ASP A 272 -15.15 -19.60 11.84
N LEU A 273 -16.06 -18.88 11.18
CA LEU A 273 -16.60 -17.61 11.67
C LEU A 273 -18.07 -17.78 12.08
N ALA A 274 -18.46 -17.19 13.21
CA ALA A 274 -19.85 -17.02 13.61
C ALA A 274 -20.38 -15.65 13.17
N GLY A 275 -21.69 -15.51 12.99
CA GLY A 275 -22.33 -14.20 12.88
C GLY A 275 -22.05 -13.42 11.59
N ALA A 276 -21.43 -14.06 10.59
CA ALA A 276 -21.09 -13.48 9.28
C ALA A 276 -21.96 -13.98 8.13
N ALA A 277 -23.01 -14.78 8.40
CA ALA A 277 -23.86 -15.40 7.39
C ALA A 277 -24.56 -14.39 6.46
N ARG A 278 -24.83 -13.18 6.94
CA ARG A 278 -25.50 -12.11 6.19
C ARG A 278 -24.74 -10.81 6.34
N ASN A 279 -24.61 -10.10 5.22
CA ASN A 279 -24.12 -8.73 5.17
C ASN A 279 -24.63 -8.11 3.86
N GLU A 280 -25.02 -6.84 3.91
CA GLU A 280 -25.56 -6.13 2.75
C GLU A 280 -24.49 -5.21 2.17
N VAL A 281 -23.66 -5.78 1.29
CA VAL A 281 -22.61 -5.04 0.58
C VAL A 281 -22.62 -5.41 -0.89
N GLY A 282 -22.13 -4.50 -1.73
CA GLY A 282 -21.94 -4.79 -3.16
C GLY A 282 -20.91 -5.90 -3.39
N GLU A 283 -20.99 -6.58 -4.53
CA GLU A 283 -20.10 -7.70 -4.88
C GLU A 283 -18.61 -7.33 -4.80
N ALA A 284 -18.25 -6.10 -5.17
CA ALA A 284 -16.87 -5.61 -5.08
C ALA A 284 -16.34 -5.62 -3.64
N ALA A 285 -17.13 -5.13 -2.69
CA ALA A 285 -16.80 -5.13 -1.26
C ALA A 285 -16.82 -6.56 -0.70
N ALA A 286 -17.77 -7.41 -1.12
CA ALA A 286 -17.81 -8.82 -0.75
C ALA A 286 -16.52 -9.57 -1.18
N ARG A 287 -16.08 -9.36 -2.42
CA ARG A 287 -14.85 -9.95 -2.95
C ARG A 287 -13.63 -9.46 -2.20
N MET A 288 -13.62 -8.17 -1.86
CA MET A 288 -12.55 -7.59 -1.07
C MET A 288 -12.54 -8.10 0.37
N ALA A 289 -13.70 -8.38 0.99
CA ALA A 289 -13.78 -9.00 2.31
C ALA A 289 -13.18 -10.42 2.34
N VAL A 290 -13.39 -11.20 1.27
CA VAL A 290 -12.72 -12.50 1.10
C VAL A 290 -11.20 -12.31 1.02
N GLN A 291 -10.73 -11.37 0.20
CA GLN A 291 -9.30 -11.08 0.09
C GLN A 291 -8.72 -10.55 1.40
N GLN A 292 -9.45 -9.73 2.15
CA GLN A 292 -9.06 -9.21 3.45
C GLN A 292 -8.72 -10.36 4.43
N LEU A 293 -9.60 -11.37 4.51
CA LEU A 293 -9.35 -12.56 5.31
C LEU A 293 -8.16 -13.36 4.76
N VAL A 294 -8.13 -13.63 3.46
CA VAL A 294 -7.08 -14.43 2.84
C VAL A 294 -5.70 -13.83 3.03
N TRP A 295 -5.52 -12.53 2.77
CA TRP A 295 -4.24 -11.84 2.90
C TRP A 295 -3.76 -11.81 4.36
N THR A 296 -4.67 -11.59 5.31
CA THR A 296 -4.39 -11.66 6.75
C THR A 296 -3.93 -13.06 7.18
N VAL A 297 -4.69 -14.10 6.84
CA VAL A 297 -4.38 -15.49 7.24
C VAL A 297 -3.08 -15.98 6.60
N THR A 298 -2.89 -15.71 5.31
CA THR A 298 -1.69 -16.15 4.55
C THR A 298 -0.47 -15.27 4.79
N ALA A 299 -0.57 -14.20 5.59
CA ALA A 299 0.60 -13.48 6.07
C ALA A 299 1.39 -14.28 7.13
N VAL A 300 0.75 -15.29 7.73
CA VAL A 300 1.42 -16.23 8.63
C VAL A 300 2.30 -17.18 7.82
N PRO A 301 3.61 -17.32 8.13
CA PRO A 301 4.51 -18.19 7.40
C PRO A 301 4.03 -19.64 7.33
N GLY A 302 4.20 -20.28 6.16
CA GLY A 302 3.79 -21.67 5.94
C GLY A 302 2.31 -21.86 5.58
N VAL A 303 1.52 -20.79 5.50
CA VAL A 303 0.09 -20.82 5.14
C VAL A 303 -0.11 -20.20 3.77
N SER A 304 -0.65 -20.96 2.82
CA SER A 304 -0.81 -20.55 1.42
C SER A 304 -2.25 -20.50 0.95
N GLY A 305 -3.21 -21.02 1.73
CA GLY A 305 -4.63 -20.98 1.39
C GLY A 305 -5.55 -21.01 2.59
N VAL A 306 -6.82 -20.66 2.36
CA VAL A 306 -7.85 -20.56 3.38
C VAL A 306 -9.10 -21.33 2.94
N ARG A 307 -9.70 -22.12 3.82
CA ARG A 307 -11.09 -22.58 3.69
C ARG A 307 -11.94 -21.83 4.69
N LEU A 308 -13.03 -21.24 4.22
CA LEU A 308 -13.99 -20.54 5.06
C LEU A 308 -15.10 -21.51 5.50
N ARG A 309 -15.48 -21.42 6.77
CA ARG A 309 -16.72 -21.99 7.30
C ARG A 309 -17.50 -20.89 8.01
N LEU A 310 -18.82 -20.97 7.91
CA LEU A 310 -19.72 -20.12 8.69
C LEU A 310 -20.54 -21.02 9.62
N ASP A 311 -20.51 -20.70 10.91
CA ASP A 311 -21.24 -21.42 11.95
C ASP A 311 -20.98 -22.95 11.93
N GLY A 312 -19.71 -23.34 11.73
CA GLY A 312 -19.26 -24.73 11.66
C GLY A 312 -19.46 -25.42 10.30
N THR A 313 -20.18 -24.79 9.37
CA THR A 313 -20.60 -25.39 8.11
C THR A 313 -19.79 -24.84 6.93
N PRO A 314 -19.36 -25.69 5.97
CA PRO A 314 -18.84 -25.21 4.69
C PRO A 314 -19.86 -24.32 3.98
N VAL A 315 -19.38 -23.30 3.29
CA VAL A 315 -20.23 -22.40 2.52
C VAL A 315 -19.72 -22.31 1.09
N ASP A 316 -20.64 -22.30 0.12
CA ASP A 316 -20.26 -22.18 -1.29
C ASP A 316 -20.17 -20.73 -1.73
N ARG A 317 -20.99 -19.84 -1.14
CA ARG A 317 -21.01 -18.42 -1.50
C ARG A 317 -21.06 -17.54 -0.26
N LEU A 318 -20.16 -16.57 -0.17
CA LEU A 318 -20.22 -15.50 0.83
C LEU A 318 -21.22 -14.44 0.37
N TRP A 319 -22.21 -14.15 1.22
CA TRP A 319 -23.26 -13.14 1.00
C TRP A 319 -23.96 -13.27 -0.36
N GLY A 320 -24.12 -14.49 -0.85
CA GLY A 320 -24.78 -14.83 -2.12
C GLY A 320 -24.00 -14.45 -3.39
N THR A 321 -22.86 -13.77 -3.29
CA THR A 321 -22.22 -13.10 -4.44
C THR A 321 -20.82 -13.63 -4.78
N VAL A 322 -20.05 -14.11 -3.79
CA VAL A 322 -18.65 -14.53 -4.01
C VAL A 322 -18.49 -16.00 -3.73
N ASP A 323 -17.97 -16.77 -4.69
CA ASP A 323 -17.65 -18.19 -4.50
C ASP A 323 -16.53 -18.37 -3.48
N VAL A 324 -16.81 -19.20 -2.46
CA VAL A 324 -15.92 -19.57 -1.36
C VAL A 324 -15.94 -21.08 -1.08
N SER A 325 -16.48 -21.88 -2.00
CA SER A 325 -16.62 -23.34 -1.88
C SER A 325 -15.27 -24.10 -1.75
N GLY A 326 -14.20 -23.50 -2.28
CA GLY A 326 -12.88 -24.11 -2.38
C GLY A 326 -11.83 -23.58 -1.40
N VAL A 327 -10.56 -23.91 -1.70
CA VAL A 327 -9.42 -23.27 -1.03
C VAL A 327 -9.18 -21.91 -1.67
N LEU A 328 -9.44 -20.86 -0.90
CA LEU A 328 -9.22 -19.47 -1.25
C LEU A 328 -7.72 -19.14 -1.26
N ARG A 329 -7.31 -18.33 -2.23
CA ARG A 329 -5.93 -17.89 -2.46
C ARG A 329 -5.88 -16.38 -2.67
N ARG A 330 -4.69 -15.80 -2.43
CA ARG A 330 -4.45 -14.38 -2.71
C ARG A 330 -4.74 -14.10 -4.18
N GLY A 331 -5.56 -13.08 -4.42
CA GLY A 331 -5.69 -12.47 -5.73
C GLY A 331 -4.39 -11.78 -6.15
N ALA A 332 -4.32 -11.35 -7.41
CA ALA A 332 -3.16 -10.63 -7.91
C ALA A 332 -2.94 -9.35 -7.08
N ALA A 333 -1.71 -9.12 -6.62
CA ALA A 333 -1.41 -8.00 -5.73
C ALA A 333 -1.80 -6.64 -6.33
N VAL A 334 -1.63 -6.48 -7.65
CA VAL A 334 -2.02 -5.26 -8.40
C VAL A 334 -3.53 -4.98 -8.40
N GLU A 335 -4.36 -6.02 -8.23
CA GLU A 335 -5.82 -5.89 -8.20
C GLU A 335 -6.34 -5.67 -6.78
N VAL A 336 -5.64 -6.23 -5.79
CA VAL A 336 -6.11 -6.31 -4.41
C VAL A 336 -5.48 -5.25 -3.51
N LEU A 337 -4.17 -5.06 -3.58
CA LEU A 337 -3.44 -4.18 -2.66
C LEU A 337 -3.50 -2.73 -3.13
N ALA A 338 -3.38 -1.80 -2.18
CA ALA A 338 -3.26 -0.38 -2.49
C ALA A 338 -2.07 -0.11 -3.43
N PRO A 339 -2.19 0.81 -4.40
CA PRO A 339 -1.07 1.11 -5.31
C PRO A 339 0.17 1.65 -4.59
N VAL A 340 -0.01 2.34 -3.46
CA VAL A 340 1.06 2.79 -2.57
C VAL A 340 0.53 2.94 -1.16
N TRP A 341 1.35 2.63 -0.15
CA TRP A 341 1.03 2.84 1.25
C TRP A 341 2.27 2.92 2.15
N LEU A 342 2.10 3.44 3.36
CA LEU A 342 3.06 3.51 4.46
C LEU A 342 3.04 2.19 5.25
N ILE A 343 4.19 1.55 5.39
CA ILE A 343 4.36 0.36 6.24
C ILE A 343 4.84 0.75 7.64
N ALA A 344 5.73 1.73 7.71
CA ALA A 344 6.24 2.25 8.96
C ALA A 344 6.65 3.73 8.81
N PRO A 345 6.53 4.55 9.85
CA PRO A 345 5.76 4.27 11.07
C PRO A 345 4.26 4.07 10.79
N GLN A 346 3.57 3.35 11.67
CA GLN A 346 2.13 3.08 11.60
C GLN A 346 1.32 4.27 12.15
N GLN A 347 0.03 4.32 11.83
CA GLN A 347 -0.89 5.27 12.45
C GLN A 347 -0.78 5.22 13.99
N GLY A 348 -0.59 6.38 14.61
CA GLY A 348 -0.52 6.53 16.07
C GLY A 348 0.84 6.17 16.69
N ASP A 349 1.83 5.75 15.89
CA ASP A 349 3.15 5.39 16.42
C ASP A 349 3.84 6.58 17.10
N THR A 350 4.55 6.29 18.19
CA THR A 350 5.50 7.22 18.81
C THR A 350 6.92 6.81 18.46
N VAL A 351 7.64 7.67 17.75
CA VAL A 351 9.00 7.41 17.24
C VAL A 351 10.02 8.37 17.88
N GLY A 352 11.31 8.01 17.84
CA GLY A 352 12.37 8.93 18.23
C GLY A 352 12.62 10.01 17.18
N ARG A 353 13.39 11.04 17.52
CA ARG A 353 13.80 12.14 16.61
C ARG A 353 14.32 11.70 15.25
N THR A 354 15.03 10.57 15.18
CA THR A 354 15.46 9.95 13.92
C THR A 354 14.79 8.59 13.79
N PHE A 355 14.08 8.38 12.69
CA PHE A 355 13.33 7.16 12.43
C PHE A 355 13.32 6.81 10.95
N GLN A 356 13.03 5.55 10.64
CA GLN A 356 12.93 5.07 9.26
C GLN A 356 11.47 5.14 8.80
N VAL A 357 11.24 5.80 7.68
CA VAL A 357 10.01 5.65 6.90
C VAL A 357 10.19 4.47 5.96
N HIS A 358 9.22 3.57 5.93
CA HIS A 358 9.16 2.42 5.03
C HIS A 358 7.84 2.44 4.28
N LEU A 359 7.91 2.41 2.94
CA LEU A 359 6.77 2.37 2.04
C LEU A 359 6.82 1.14 1.16
N ALA A 360 5.65 0.74 0.65
CA ALA A 360 5.57 -0.16 -0.48
C ALA A 360 4.56 0.32 -1.51
N GLY A 361 4.73 -0.12 -2.75
CA GLY A 361 3.81 0.21 -3.82
C GLY A 361 3.97 -0.66 -5.06
N ILE A 362 2.91 -0.70 -5.86
CA ILE A 362 2.84 -1.34 -7.17
C ILE A 362 2.50 -0.24 -8.16
N LEU A 363 3.52 0.53 -8.56
CA LEU A 363 3.35 1.72 -9.39
C LEU A 363 4.10 1.59 -10.73
N PRO A 364 3.55 2.16 -11.81
CA PRO A 364 4.31 2.46 -13.01
C PRO A 364 5.58 3.25 -12.67
N GLU A 365 6.68 2.97 -13.36
CA GLU A 365 7.98 3.66 -13.20
C GLU A 365 8.53 3.67 -11.76
N ALA A 366 8.00 2.84 -10.85
CA ALA A 366 8.38 2.80 -9.44
C ALA A 366 8.31 4.16 -8.72
N THR A 367 7.52 5.13 -9.19
CA THR A 367 7.60 6.52 -8.69
C THR A 367 6.42 6.86 -7.79
N ALA A 368 6.71 7.30 -6.56
CA ALA A 368 5.74 7.80 -5.60
C ALA A 368 6.20 9.14 -5.00
N GLN A 369 5.34 9.74 -4.19
CA GLN A 369 5.62 10.93 -3.40
C GLN A 369 5.51 10.59 -1.92
N LEU A 370 6.39 11.19 -1.11
CA LEU A 370 6.29 11.21 0.34
C LEU A 370 6.20 12.67 0.79
N ARG A 371 5.10 13.03 1.44
CA ARG A 371 4.89 14.33 2.08
C ARG A 371 4.87 14.16 3.60
N ILE A 372 5.53 15.05 4.32
CA ILE A 372 5.50 15.14 5.77
C ILE A 372 4.97 16.52 6.13
N GLN A 373 3.94 16.57 6.97
CA GLN A 373 3.27 17.80 7.37
C GLN A 373 3.24 17.94 8.89
N ARG A 374 3.25 19.20 9.35
CA ARG A 374 3.02 19.60 10.73
C ARG A 374 2.06 20.79 10.73
N ASP A 375 0.98 20.70 11.49
CA ASP A 375 -0.04 21.76 11.58
C ASP A 375 -0.58 22.19 10.19
N GLY A 376 -0.77 21.22 9.29
CA GLY A 376 -1.22 21.45 7.91
C GLY A 376 -0.19 22.06 6.97
N ARG A 377 1.04 22.33 7.43
CA ARG A 377 2.14 22.85 6.61
C ARG A 377 3.09 21.72 6.22
N THR A 378 3.43 21.64 4.94
CA THR A 378 4.46 20.72 4.44
C THR A 378 5.83 21.12 5.00
N VAL A 379 6.43 20.20 5.78
CA VAL A 379 7.80 20.34 6.29
C VAL A 379 8.81 19.63 5.40
N SER A 380 8.38 18.61 4.67
CA SER A 380 9.18 17.88 3.70
C SER A 380 8.28 17.30 2.62
N GLU A 381 8.69 17.35 1.37
CA GLU A 381 8.03 16.66 0.27
C GLU A 381 9.10 16.16 -0.69
N ARG A 382 8.96 14.90 -1.13
CA ARG A 382 9.99 14.22 -1.91
C ARG A 382 9.36 13.27 -2.91
N THR A 383 9.89 13.30 -4.14
CA THR A 383 9.73 12.20 -5.09
C THR A 383 10.64 11.05 -4.72
N ILE A 384 10.05 9.87 -4.57
CA ILE A 384 10.74 8.64 -4.21
C ILE A 384 10.66 7.62 -5.35
N THR A 385 11.72 6.85 -5.50
CA THR A 385 11.77 5.71 -6.44
C THR A 385 11.81 4.43 -5.62
N LEU A 386 10.79 3.58 -5.79
CA LEU A 386 10.70 2.27 -5.19
C LEU A 386 11.76 1.33 -5.79
N SER A 387 12.09 0.27 -5.08
CA SER A 387 13.13 -0.71 -5.48
C SER A 387 12.86 -1.41 -6.82
N ILE A 388 11.60 -1.52 -7.22
CA ILE A 388 11.17 -2.11 -8.49
C ILE A 388 9.84 -1.49 -8.93
N ALA A 389 9.62 -1.39 -10.24
CA ALA A 389 8.34 -0.96 -10.80
C ALA A 389 7.33 -2.12 -10.80
N GLY A 390 6.04 -1.77 -10.89
CA GLY A 390 4.96 -2.74 -11.06
C GLY A 390 5.16 -3.65 -12.28
N PRO A 391 4.58 -4.87 -12.29
CA PRO A 391 3.54 -5.36 -11.39
C PRO A 391 4.08 -5.96 -10.07
N THR A 392 5.39 -6.08 -9.92
CA THR A 392 6.00 -6.49 -8.65
C THR A 392 5.90 -5.35 -7.64
N GLN A 393 5.65 -5.69 -6.38
CA GLN A 393 5.67 -4.70 -5.31
C GLN A 393 7.10 -4.23 -5.04
N GLY A 394 7.32 -2.93 -5.19
CA GLY A 394 8.53 -2.25 -4.77
C GLY A 394 8.42 -1.69 -3.36
N GLU A 395 9.57 -1.45 -2.74
CA GLU A 395 9.68 -0.86 -1.42
C GLU A 395 10.63 0.34 -1.45
N TYR A 396 10.47 1.24 -0.48
CA TYR A 396 11.39 2.35 -0.24
C TYR A 396 11.60 2.54 1.25
N ARG A 397 12.85 2.77 1.68
CA ARG A 397 13.21 3.06 3.07
C ARG A 397 14.03 4.34 3.13
N HIS A 398 13.71 5.22 4.07
CA HIS A 398 14.41 6.49 4.23
C HIS A 398 14.44 6.96 5.67
N SER A 399 15.63 7.39 6.10
CA SER A 399 15.83 7.91 7.45
C SER A 399 15.45 9.38 7.47
N VAL A 400 14.52 9.72 8.36
CA VAL A 400 14.01 11.07 8.56
C VAL A 400 14.42 11.52 9.96
N THR A 401 14.85 12.78 10.07
CA THR A 401 15.10 13.41 11.37
C THR A 401 14.21 14.63 11.53
N LEU A 402 13.38 14.63 12.58
CA LEU A 402 12.45 15.71 12.89
C LEU A 402 12.63 16.20 14.33
N PRO A 403 12.36 17.48 14.62
CA PRO A 403 12.12 17.94 15.99
C PRO A 403 10.93 17.21 16.63
N PRO A 404 10.84 17.16 17.96
CA PRO A 404 9.66 16.62 18.63
C PRO A 404 8.36 17.33 18.22
N GLY A 405 7.27 16.55 18.21
CA GLY A 405 5.91 16.98 17.91
C GLY A 405 5.13 15.99 17.06
N ARG A 406 3.90 16.36 16.75
CA ARG A 406 2.95 15.57 15.95
C ARG A 406 3.11 15.86 14.46
N TYR A 407 3.17 14.81 13.64
CA TYR A 407 3.33 14.90 12.20
C TYR A 407 2.34 14.00 11.46
N THR A 408 1.94 14.39 10.25
CA THR A 408 1.26 13.53 9.29
C THR A 408 2.22 13.18 8.17
N LEU A 409 2.44 11.90 7.93
CA LEU A 409 3.18 11.38 6.79
C LEU A 409 2.15 10.93 5.76
N THR A 410 2.35 11.27 4.49
CA THR A 410 1.43 10.88 3.41
C THR A 410 2.22 10.31 2.23
N ALA A 411 1.90 9.08 1.86
CA ALA A 411 2.36 8.44 0.64
C ALA A 411 1.30 8.55 -0.44
N TYR A 412 1.69 8.88 -1.67
CA TYR A 412 0.74 9.00 -2.79
C TYR A 412 1.45 8.88 -4.13
N ALA A 413 0.69 8.70 -5.20
CA ALA A 413 1.16 8.78 -6.58
C ALA A 413 0.63 10.06 -7.24
N ILE A 414 1.31 10.51 -8.29
CA ILE A 414 0.82 11.58 -9.15
C ILE A 414 0.32 10.96 -10.45
N SER A 415 -0.91 11.31 -10.83
CA SER A 415 -1.49 10.94 -12.11
C SER A 415 -0.70 11.58 -13.25
N LEU A 416 -0.15 10.76 -14.15
CA LEU A 416 0.53 11.25 -15.36
C LEU A 416 -0.43 11.91 -16.34
N ALA A 417 -1.74 11.64 -16.24
CA ALA A 417 -2.74 12.17 -17.15
C ALA A 417 -3.11 13.62 -16.85
N ASP A 418 -3.21 13.98 -15.57
CA ASP A 418 -3.76 15.27 -15.13
C ASP A 418 -3.01 15.92 -13.95
N GLY A 419 -1.92 15.31 -13.47
CA GLY A 419 -1.09 15.84 -12.39
C GLY A 419 -1.73 15.77 -11.00
N ARG A 420 -2.90 15.14 -10.85
CA ARG A 420 -3.58 15.05 -9.55
C ARG A 420 -2.92 14.02 -8.64
N GLU A 421 -2.98 14.28 -7.34
CA GLU A 421 -2.62 13.30 -6.31
C GLU A 421 -3.64 12.16 -6.31
N GLN A 422 -3.15 10.93 -6.20
CA GLN A 422 -3.96 9.72 -6.18
C GLN A 422 -3.39 8.72 -5.18
N HIS A 423 -4.24 7.81 -4.72
CA HIS A 423 -3.86 6.70 -3.83
C HIS A 423 -3.19 7.19 -2.55
N LEU A 424 -3.73 8.26 -1.96
CA LEU A 424 -3.21 8.82 -0.72
C LEU A 424 -3.36 7.79 0.40
N ASP A 425 -2.32 7.74 1.21
CA ASP A 425 -2.27 6.97 2.44
C ASP A 425 -1.52 7.78 3.49
N ASP A 426 -2.16 8.09 4.62
CA ASP A 426 -1.61 8.99 5.61
C ASP A 426 -1.56 8.41 7.02
N HIS A 427 -0.41 8.52 7.67
CA HIS A 427 -0.20 8.14 9.06
C HIS A 427 0.17 9.34 9.92
N VAL A 428 -0.54 9.53 11.02
CA VAL A 428 -0.28 10.50 12.06
C VAL A 428 0.60 9.87 13.14
N ILE A 429 1.73 10.50 13.44
CA ILE A 429 2.72 10.00 14.40
C ILE A 429 3.12 11.07 15.40
N GLU A 430 3.69 10.64 16.53
CA GLU A 430 4.32 11.51 17.51
C GLU A 430 5.85 11.29 17.50
N VAL A 431 6.63 12.37 17.39
CA VAL A 431 8.09 12.36 17.47
C VAL A 431 8.51 12.85 18.86
N ARG A 432 9.35 12.08 19.57
CA ARG A 432 9.90 12.42 20.89
C ARG A 432 11.42 12.50 20.93
#